data_AF-A0A2A5S4M5-F1
#
_entry.id   AF-A0A2A5S4M5-F1
#
_cell.length_a   1.000
_cell.length_b   1.000
_cell.length_c   1.000
_cell.angle_alpha   90.00
_cell.angle_beta   90.00
_cell.angle_gamma   90.00
#
_symmetry.space_group_name_H-M   'P 1'
#
loop_
_entity.id
_entity.type
_entity.pdbx_description
1 polymer ?
#
loop_
_entity_poly.entity_id
_entity_poly.type
_entity_poly.pdbx_seq_one_letter_code
_entity_poly.pdbx_strand_id
1 'polypeptide(L)'
;MLPHRIIFASNNSAKTADVAKFFHLYGVSLINYRELIAEQTFPEETLDDQAGNAKHKALFIHELLPDEYVLGDDSGMFLSAFPERFGLTTAREFKALSLQSVEAENQYVLDLYQAGDDRSAYLSAVFVLITPKKKLLITEGRGGVAIASKASGSFGAGLDTIFLTESGKTIADLTVVQQLTYQHRGRATKQLLALLQDDVVSWQANGHQIQQETGIIYGILNVSPESFYNGEHVGGLAESLLQASQQLAEGADIIEVGGQSTRPGFSELTVADEINRIVPVIQGIKAAHPYAVVAVDTYKYDVMVAAIEAGADIINDINGFTDDARKLELLSQTEVGLLSMFNPRDQELSDDISRDMISWFSKNLTAIEQAGIARQRIALDPGIGYSKNSDVRQDLAMMNTVGKLKVFGRPIMTAVSNKGWAKYLFDLPKDERASLSLVAATEMYRRGAKLLRVHDVKSARQLVSFVALLENAH
;
A
#
# COMPACT_ATOMS: atom_id res chain seq x y z
N MET A 1 -1.15 -12.83 19.80
CA MET A 1 -0.81 -14.03 19.00
C MET A 1 -2.00 -14.37 18.13
N LEU A 2 -1.77 -14.78 16.89
CA LEU A 2 -2.82 -15.17 15.96
C LEU A 2 -3.50 -16.47 16.43
N PRO A 3 -4.78 -16.71 16.08
CA PRO A 3 -5.43 -17.99 16.35
C PRO A 3 -4.82 -19.10 15.48
N HIS A 4 -4.76 -20.32 16.02
CA HIS A 4 -4.27 -21.47 15.26
C HIS A 4 -5.22 -21.88 14.12
N ARG A 5 -6.53 -21.69 14.33
CA ARG A 5 -7.55 -21.95 13.33
C ARG A 5 -8.64 -20.89 13.29
N ILE A 6 -9.25 -20.74 12.12
CA ILE A 6 -10.44 -19.93 11.86
C ILE A 6 -11.42 -20.78 11.06
N ILE A 7 -12.71 -20.69 11.39
CA ILE A 7 -13.80 -21.39 10.70
C ILE A 7 -14.38 -20.47 9.62
N PHE A 8 -14.39 -20.92 8.38
CA PHE A 8 -14.93 -20.16 7.26
C PHE A 8 -16.40 -20.49 7.02
N ALA A 9 -17.26 -19.48 7.14
CA ALA A 9 -18.70 -19.57 6.99
C ALA A 9 -19.13 -19.46 5.52
N SER A 10 -18.85 -20.51 4.73
CA SER A 10 -19.20 -20.56 3.31
C SER A 10 -19.60 -21.96 2.85
N ASN A 11 -20.66 -22.06 2.04
CA ASN A 11 -21.04 -23.31 1.36
C ASN A 11 -20.15 -23.63 0.16
N ASN A 12 -19.27 -22.70 -0.24
CA ASN A 12 -18.36 -22.89 -1.35
C ASN A 12 -16.96 -23.33 -0.84
N SER A 13 -16.67 -24.63 -0.95
CA SER A 13 -15.36 -25.16 -0.55
C SER A 13 -14.21 -24.65 -1.43
N ALA A 14 -14.44 -24.39 -2.72
CA ALA A 14 -13.41 -23.81 -3.59
C ALA A 14 -13.03 -22.40 -3.14
N LYS A 15 -14.03 -21.60 -2.71
CA LYS A 15 -13.82 -20.28 -2.10
C LYS A 15 -13.03 -20.37 -0.80
N THR A 16 -13.28 -21.41 0.00
CA THR A 16 -12.52 -21.66 1.23
C THR A 16 -11.05 -21.93 0.93
N ALA A 17 -10.77 -22.82 -0.03
CA ALA A 17 -9.40 -23.14 -0.44
C ALA A 17 -8.65 -21.91 -0.99
N ASP A 18 -9.35 -21.09 -1.78
CA ASP A 18 -8.80 -19.85 -2.33
C ASP A 18 -8.39 -18.85 -1.25
N VAL A 19 -9.16 -18.70 -0.16
CA VAL A 19 -8.82 -17.81 0.94
C VAL A 19 -7.80 -18.47 1.89
N ALA A 20 -7.90 -19.78 2.12
CA ALA A 20 -7.05 -20.52 3.06
C ALA A 20 -5.57 -20.43 2.73
N LYS A 21 -5.21 -20.37 1.44
CA LYS A 21 -3.81 -20.20 0.99
C LYS A 21 -3.15 -18.95 1.60
N PHE A 22 -3.91 -17.89 1.88
CA PHE A 22 -3.40 -16.65 2.48
C PHE A 22 -3.20 -16.78 3.99
N PHE A 23 -4.13 -17.41 4.70
CA PHE A 23 -3.98 -17.67 6.14
C PHE A 23 -2.85 -18.65 6.43
N HIS A 24 -2.66 -19.64 5.55
CA HIS A 24 -1.59 -20.63 5.66
C HIS A 24 -0.19 -20.01 5.69
N LEU A 25 0.02 -18.91 4.95
CA LEU A 25 1.26 -18.14 4.97
C LEU A 25 1.64 -17.60 6.35
N TYR A 26 0.67 -17.47 7.27
CA TYR A 26 0.83 -16.99 8.64
C TYR A 26 0.62 -18.09 9.69
N GLY A 27 0.67 -19.37 9.28
CA GLY A 27 0.47 -20.49 10.18
C GLY A 27 -0.96 -20.63 10.73
N VAL A 28 -1.94 -19.93 10.14
CA VAL A 28 -3.35 -20.02 10.53
C VAL A 28 -4.08 -21.00 9.61
N SER A 29 -4.73 -21.99 10.19
CA SER A 29 -5.57 -22.94 9.45
C SER A 29 -6.97 -22.36 9.23
N LEU A 30 -7.34 -22.06 7.98
CA LEU A 30 -8.72 -21.69 7.64
C LEU A 30 -9.46 -22.94 7.17
N ILE A 31 -10.42 -23.41 7.97
CA ILE A 31 -11.17 -24.64 7.70
C ILE A 31 -12.62 -24.34 7.33
N ASN A 32 -13.22 -25.12 6.44
CA ASN A 32 -14.63 -24.93 6.10
C ASN A 32 -15.49 -25.37 7.28
N TYR A 33 -16.55 -24.63 7.62
CA TYR A 33 -17.44 -25.02 8.73
C TYR A 33 -18.04 -26.42 8.57
N ARG A 34 -18.21 -26.89 7.31
CA ARG A 34 -18.76 -28.22 7.00
C ARG A 34 -17.85 -29.38 7.41
N GLU A 35 -16.61 -29.10 7.78
CA GLU A 35 -15.71 -30.10 8.37
C GLU A 35 -16.07 -30.40 9.83
N LEU A 36 -16.82 -29.50 10.49
CA LEU A 36 -17.18 -29.60 11.91
C LEU A 36 -18.65 -29.93 12.13
N ILE A 37 -19.53 -29.39 11.28
CA ILE A 37 -20.98 -29.56 11.38
C ILE A 37 -21.59 -29.83 10.00
N ALA A 38 -22.83 -30.32 9.95
CA ALA A 38 -23.54 -30.54 8.69
C ALA A 38 -23.74 -29.23 7.90
N GLU A 39 -23.92 -29.35 6.58
CA GLU A 39 -24.23 -28.21 5.72
C GLU A 39 -25.46 -27.45 6.21
N GLN A 40 -25.33 -26.12 6.23
CA GLN A 40 -26.36 -25.19 6.70
C GLN A 40 -26.94 -24.40 5.52
N THR A 41 -28.21 -24.04 5.67
CA THR A 41 -28.87 -23.08 4.79
C THR A 41 -28.72 -21.68 5.39
N PHE A 42 -27.86 -20.86 4.78
CA PHE A 42 -27.64 -19.48 5.21
C PHE A 42 -28.90 -18.62 5.01
N PRO A 43 -29.06 -17.54 5.81
CA PRO A 43 -30.09 -16.52 5.57
C PRO A 43 -29.99 -15.91 4.16
N GLU A 44 -31.09 -15.36 3.66
CA GLU A 44 -31.08 -14.66 2.38
C GLU A 44 -30.13 -13.45 2.39
N GLU A 45 -29.34 -13.32 1.33
CA GLU A 45 -28.39 -12.23 1.14
C GLU A 45 -29.02 -11.08 0.36
N THR A 46 -28.73 -9.86 0.83
CA THR A 46 -29.05 -8.62 0.13
C THR A 46 -28.14 -8.42 -1.09
N LEU A 47 -28.50 -7.49 -1.98
CA LEU A 47 -27.76 -7.21 -3.21
C LEU A 47 -26.77 -6.06 -3.10
N ASP A 48 -26.80 -5.32 -2.00
CA ASP A 48 -26.14 -4.02 -1.83
C ASP A 48 -25.38 -3.88 -0.49
N ASP A 49 -25.46 -4.86 0.42
CA ASP A 49 -24.76 -4.82 1.72
C ASP A 49 -23.79 -6.00 1.92
N GLN A 50 -22.56 -5.85 1.39
CA GLN A 50 -21.48 -6.83 1.59
C GLN A 50 -21.17 -7.09 3.05
N ALA A 51 -21.13 -6.04 3.87
CA ALA A 51 -20.77 -6.13 5.27
C ALA A 51 -21.86 -6.86 6.07
N GLY A 52 -23.12 -6.55 5.82
CA GLY A 52 -24.27 -7.25 6.39
C GLY A 52 -24.30 -8.73 5.99
N ASN A 53 -24.14 -9.04 4.70
CA ASN A 53 -24.11 -10.40 4.20
C ASN A 53 -22.99 -11.23 4.85
N ALA A 54 -21.75 -10.71 4.86
CA ALA A 54 -20.61 -11.35 5.50
C ALA A 54 -20.83 -11.54 7.01
N LYS A 55 -21.37 -10.52 7.69
CA LYS A 55 -21.69 -10.56 9.11
C LYS A 55 -22.76 -11.59 9.45
N HIS A 56 -23.84 -11.69 8.67
CA HIS A 56 -24.90 -12.67 8.89
C HIS A 56 -24.38 -14.10 8.77
N LYS A 57 -23.55 -14.39 7.76
CA LYS A 57 -22.89 -15.70 7.62
C LYS A 57 -22.00 -16.03 8.82
N ALA A 58 -21.19 -15.07 9.25
CA ALA A 58 -20.30 -15.25 10.38
C ALA A 58 -21.07 -15.46 11.69
N LEU A 59 -22.11 -14.66 11.95
CA LEU A 59 -22.98 -14.79 13.13
C LEU A 59 -23.68 -16.15 13.14
N PHE A 60 -24.27 -16.56 12.02
CA PHE A 60 -25.01 -17.82 11.91
C PHE A 60 -24.14 -19.02 12.30
N ILE A 61 -22.92 -19.11 11.77
CA ILE A 61 -22.00 -20.21 12.12
C ILE A 61 -21.45 -20.05 13.54
N HIS A 62 -21.19 -18.83 14.01
CA HIS A 62 -20.72 -18.59 15.38
C HIS A 62 -21.77 -18.94 16.43
N GLU A 63 -23.08 -18.85 16.14
CA GLU A 63 -24.11 -19.34 17.05
C GLU A 63 -24.06 -20.86 17.25
N LEU A 64 -23.66 -21.60 16.20
CA LEU A 64 -23.49 -23.05 16.23
C LEU A 64 -22.13 -23.48 16.81
N LEU A 65 -21.11 -22.62 16.68
CA LEU A 65 -19.73 -22.85 17.11
C LEU A 65 -19.22 -21.66 17.95
N PRO A 66 -19.74 -21.43 19.16
CA PRO A 66 -19.54 -20.18 19.93
C PRO A 66 -18.13 -19.97 20.48
N ASP A 67 -17.34 -21.04 20.58
CA ASP A 67 -15.97 -20.99 21.09
C ASP A 67 -14.92 -20.81 19.98
N GLU A 68 -15.36 -20.69 18.72
CA GLU A 68 -14.49 -20.58 17.55
C GLU A 68 -14.34 -19.15 17.05
N TYR A 69 -13.22 -18.90 16.36
CA TYR A 69 -13.10 -17.73 15.48
C TYR A 69 -13.83 -18.04 14.19
N VAL A 70 -14.86 -17.26 13.84
CA VAL A 70 -15.69 -17.53 12.65
C VAL A 70 -15.59 -16.36 11.67
N LEU A 71 -15.18 -16.65 10.44
CA LEU A 71 -15.00 -15.71 9.34
C LEU A 71 -16.09 -15.88 8.29
N GLY A 72 -16.88 -14.83 8.08
CA GLY A 72 -17.74 -14.68 6.91
C GLY A 72 -17.08 -13.81 5.85
N ASP A 73 -17.39 -14.07 4.59
CA ASP A 73 -16.93 -13.26 3.45
C ASP A 73 -18.10 -12.82 2.57
N ASP A 74 -17.99 -11.65 1.95
CA ASP A 74 -18.77 -11.33 0.77
C ASP A 74 -17.88 -10.65 -0.28
N SER A 75 -17.82 -11.25 -1.48
CA SER A 75 -16.87 -10.86 -2.52
C SER A 75 -17.61 -10.62 -3.84
N GLY A 76 -17.22 -9.57 -4.56
CA GLY A 76 -17.78 -9.22 -5.87
C GLY A 76 -16.72 -8.86 -6.90
N MET A 77 -17.08 -9.02 -8.17
CA MET A 77 -16.32 -8.50 -9.31
C MET A 77 -17.17 -7.45 -10.03
N PHE A 78 -16.60 -6.28 -10.28
CA PHE A 78 -17.33 -5.15 -10.84
C PHE A 78 -16.69 -4.77 -12.17
N LEU A 79 -17.45 -4.96 -13.25
CA LEU A 79 -16.97 -4.72 -14.62
C LEU A 79 -17.50 -3.37 -15.10
N SER A 80 -16.60 -2.43 -15.44
CA SER A 80 -17.00 -1.07 -15.80
C SER A 80 -17.92 -1.00 -17.02
N ALA A 81 -17.72 -1.88 -18.00
CA ALA A 81 -18.59 -2.00 -19.17
C ALA A 81 -19.98 -2.59 -18.87
N PHE A 82 -20.15 -3.28 -17.73
CA PHE A 82 -21.36 -4.04 -17.40
C PHE A 82 -21.79 -3.84 -15.93
N PRO A 83 -21.98 -2.59 -15.47
CA PRO A 83 -22.17 -2.28 -14.05
C PRO A 83 -23.47 -2.86 -13.46
N GLU A 84 -24.50 -3.05 -14.29
CA GLU A 84 -25.81 -3.60 -13.87
C GLU A 84 -25.86 -5.13 -13.84
N ARG A 85 -24.78 -5.80 -14.28
CA ARG A 85 -24.74 -7.27 -14.46
C ARG A 85 -23.86 -7.93 -13.41
N PHE A 86 -22.66 -7.37 -13.23
CA PHE A 86 -21.64 -7.93 -12.35
C PHE A 86 -21.51 -7.14 -11.05
N GLY A 87 -21.14 -7.82 -9.98
CA GLY A 87 -20.97 -7.26 -8.65
C GLY A 87 -21.15 -8.37 -7.62
N LEU A 88 -22.07 -8.18 -6.68
CA LEU A 88 -22.50 -9.22 -5.74
C LEU A 88 -23.41 -10.27 -6.39
N THR A 89 -23.95 -9.96 -7.57
CA THR A 89 -24.86 -10.83 -8.35
C THR A 89 -24.16 -11.78 -9.30
N THR A 90 -22.84 -11.70 -9.47
CA THR A 90 -22.10 -12.46 -10.50
C THR A 90 -22.38 -13.97 -10.45
N ALA A 91 -22.37 -14.58 -9.26
CA ALA A 91 -22.66 -16.00 -9.13
C ALA A 91 -24.11 -16.36 -9.54
N ARG A 92 -25.06 -15.43 -9.38
CA ARG A 92 -26.45 -15.58 -9.82
C ARG A 92 -26.56 -15.51 -11.34
N GLU A 93 -25.78 -14.64 -11.99
CA GLU A 93 -25.70 -14.55 -13.45
C GLU A 93 -25.19 -15.87 -14.05
N PHE A 94 -24.06 -16.39 -13.56
CA PHE A 94 -23.53 -17.67 -14.03
C PHE A 94 -24.51 -18.83 -13.83
N LYS A 95 -25.20 -18.86 -12.68
CA LYS A 95 -26.24 -19.85 -12.39
C LYS A 95 -27.44 -19.72 -13.33
N ALA A 96 -27.91 -18.51 -13.62
CA ALA A 96 -29.02 -18.26 -14.54
C ALA A 96 -28.69 -18.74 -15.97
N LEU A 97 -27.43 -18.63 -16.37
CA LEU A 97 -26.90 -19.13 -17.64
C LEU A 97 -26.57 -20.63 -17.64
N SER A 98 -26.71 -21.29 -16.49
CA SER A 98 -26.40 -22.72 -16.31
C SER A 98 -24.96 -23.07 -16.71
N LEU A 99 -24.00 -22.16 -16.49
CA LEU A 99 -22.58 -22.43 -16.76
C LEU A 99 -22.07 -23.55 -15.82
N GLN A 100 -21.41 -24.55 -16.40
CA GLN A 100 -21.07 -25.79 -15.68
C GLN A 100 -19.62 -25.84 -15.20
N SER A 101 -18.77 -24.89 -15.60
CA SER A 101 -17.38 -24.85 -15.19
C SER A 101 -16.83 -23.43 -15.15
N VAL A 102 -15.73 -23.25 -14.42
CA VAL A 102 -14.98 -22.00 -14.35
C VAL A 102 -14.49 -21.57 -15.73
N GLU A 103 -14.08 -22.51 -16.58
CA GLU A 103 -13.65 -22.20 -17.95
C GLU A 103 -14.79 -21.62 -18.77
N ALA A 104 -16.02 -22.13 -18.59
CA ALA A 104 -17.21 -21.59 -19.24
C ALA A 104 -17.58 -20.20 -18.68
N GLU A 105 -17.43 -19.97 -17.37
CA GLU A 105 -17.59 -18.65 -16.74
C GLU A 105 -16.57 -17.65 -17.31
N ASN A 106 -15.29 -18.05 -17.37
CA ASN A 106 -14.22 -17.23 -17.91
C ASN A 106 -14.46 -16.89 -19.38
N GLN A 107 -14.78 -17.89 -20.21
CA GLN A 107 -15.03 -17.69 -21.63
C GLN A 107 -16.24 -16.78 -21.84
N TYR A 108 -17.31 -16.97 -21.07
CA TYR A 108 -18.48 -16.11 -21.12
C TYR A 108 -18.11 -14.64 -20.87
N VAL A 109 -17.35 -14.35 -19.80
CA VAL A 109 -16.93 -12.97 -19.51
C VAL A 109 -16.05 -12.41 -20.62
N LEU A 110 -15.10 -13.20 -21.15
CA LEU A 110 -14.23 -12.77 -22.24
C LEU A 110 -15.02 -12.43 -23.52
N ASP A 111 -16.02 -13.24 -23.85
CA ASP A 111 -16.87 -13.10 -25.04
C ASP A 111 -17.80 -11.87 -24.98
N LEU A 112 -18.03 -11.29 -23.79
CA LEU A 112 -18.80 -10.05 -23.67
C LEU A 112 -18.10 -8.84 -24.27
N TYR A 113 -16.77 -8.86 -24.30
CA TYR A 113 -15.97 -7.69 -24.66
C TYR A 113 -15.59 -7.67 -26.14
N GLN A 114 -15.98 -6.60 -26.82
CA GLN A 114 -15.60 -6.28 -28.19
C GLN A 114 -14.34 -5.39 -28.26
N ALA A 115 -13.85 -5.14 -29.46
CA ALA A 115 -12.73 -4.24 -29.68
C ALA A 115 -13.14 -2.79 -29.36
N GLY A 116 -12.42 -2.15 -28.44
CA GLY A 116 -12.68 -0.77 -28.02
C GLY A 116 -13.51 -0.64 -26.73
N ASP A 117 -14.04 -1.74 -26.19
CA ASP A 117 -14.76 -1.71 -24.91
C ASP A 117 -13.83 -1.39 -23.74
N ASP A 118 -14.38 -0.70 -22.74
CA ASP A 118 -13.68 -0.43 -21.48
C ASP A 118 -13.53 -1.72 -20.66
N ARG A 119 -12.34 -2.30 -20.72
CA ARG A 119 -11.98 -3.52 -19.99
C ARG A 119 -11.64 -3.28 -18.52
N SER A 120 -11.73 -2.04 -18.01
CA SER A 120 -11.47 -1.76 -16.61
C SER A 120 -12.48 -2.46 -15.70
N ALA A 121 -12.01 -2.88 -14.54
CA ALA A 121 -12.79 -3.58 -13.55
C ALA A 121 -12.14 -3.41 -12.17
N TYR A 122 -12.87 -3.76 -11.12
CA TYR A 122 -12.28 -3.94 -9.80
C TYR A 122 -12.91 -5.12 -9.07
N LEU A 123 -12.16 -5.67 -8.13
CA LEU A 123 -12.60 -6.72 -7.23
C LEU A 123 -12.75 -6.13 -5.83
N SER A 124 -13.73 -6.61 -5.07
CA SER A 124 -13.95 -6.23 -3.67
C SER A 124 -14.24 -7.47 -2.83
N ALA A 125 -13.67 -7.57 -1.64
CA ALA A 125 -14.02 -8.55 -0.62
C ALA A 125 -14.16 -7.85 0.74
N VAL A 126 -15.28 -8.11 1.40
CA VAL A 126 -15.50 -7.75 2.80
C VAL A 126 -15.42 -9.02 3.65
N PHE A 127 -14.59 -8.98 4.67
CA PHE A 127 -14.44 -10.04 5.66
C PHE A 127 -15.01 -9.57 7.00
N VAL A 128 -15.78 -10.44 7.65
CA VAL A 128 -16.28 -10.23 9.00
C VAL A 128 -15.88 -11.41 9.87
N LEU A 129 -15.00 -11.16 10.82
CA LEU A 129 -14.58 -12.16 11.81
C LEU A 129 -15.27 -11.89 13.14
N ILE A 130 -15.81 -12.96 13.73
CA ILE A 130 -16.32 -12.98 15.10
C ILE A 130 -15.37 -13.82 15.94
N THR A 131 -14.80 -13.20 16.97
CA THR A 131 -13.96 -13.92 17.94
C THR A 131 -14.82 -14.67 18.96
N PRO A 132 -14.28 -15.67 19.69
CA PRO A 132 -15.00 -16.35 20.78
C PRO A 132 -15.54 -15.40 21.86
N LYS A 133 -14.90 -14.22 22.02
CA LYS A 133 -15.34 -13.16 22.93
C LYS A 133 -16.40 -12.23 22.33
N LYS A 134 -16.97 -12.58 21.18
CA LYS A 134 -17.95 -11.80 20.41
C LYS A 134 -17.46 -10.42 19.93
N LYS A 135 -16.15 -10.17 19.91
CA LYS A 135 -15.57 -9.02 19.19
C LYS A 135 -15.78 -9.22 17.69
N LEU A 136 -16.30 -8.19 17.02
CA LEU A 136 -16.42 -8.11 15.56
C LEU A 136 -15.22 -7.38 14.98
N LEU A 137 -14.58 -7.99 13.97
CA LEU A 137 -13.56 -7.37 13.15
C LEU A 137 -14.06 -7.35 11.71
N ILE A 138 -14.01 -6.18 11.07
CA ILE A 138 -14.48 -6.00 9.70
C ILE A 138 -13.31 -5.47 8.88
N THR A 139 -13.01 -6.11 7.75
CA THR A 139 -11.97 -5.66 6.82
C THR A 139 -12.47 -5.67 5.40
N GLU A 140 -11.88 -4.81 4.57
CA GLU A 140 -12.21 -4.71 3.17
C GLU A 140 -10.93 -4.68 2.34
N GLY A 141 -10.88 -5.53 1.33
CA GLY A 141 -9.85 -5.46 0.30
C GLY A 141 -10.48 -5.13 -1.04
N ARG A 142 -9.93 -4.14 -1.74
CA ARG A 142 -10.28 -3.83 -3.13
C ARG A 142 -9.05 -3.95 -4.01
N GLY A 143 -9.21 -4.31 -5.28
CA GLY A 143 -8.11 -4.33 -6.25
C GLY A 143 -8.60 -3.98 -7.65
N GLY A 144 -8.03 -2.94 -8.27
CA GLY A 144 -8.28 -2.59 -9.66
C GLY A 144 -7.63 -3.62 -10.59
N VAL A 145 -8.31 -3.95 -11.68
CA VAL A 145 -7.88 -4.91 -12.70
C VAL A 145 -8.41 -4.48 -14.07
N ALA A 146 -7.92 -5.12 -15.11
CA ALA A 146 -8.59 -5.14 -16.41
C ALA A 146 -9.03 -6.57 -16.76
N ILE A 147 -9.97 -6.72 -17.68
CA ILE A 147 -10.31 -8.03 -18.24
C ILE A 147 -9.34 -8.37 -19.37
N ALA A 148 -8.64 -9.49 -19.22
CA ALA A 148 -7.68 -9.98 -20.20
C ALA A 148 -8.35 -10.27 -21.57
N SER A 149 -7.55 -10.43 -22.61
CA SER A 149 -8.03 -10.92 -23.92
C SER A 149 -8.09 -12.44 -23.99
N LYS A 150 -7.37 -13.13 -23.10
CA LYS A 150 -7.35 -14.58 -22.97
C LYS A 150 -7.05 -14.96 -21.53
N ALA A 151 -7.53 -16.12 -21.09
CA ALA A 151 -7.17 -16.66 -19.80
C ALA A 151 -5.68 -17.05 -19.76
N SER A 152 -5.03 -16.81 -18.62
CA SER A 152 -3.67 -17.26 -18.31
C SER A 152 -3.53 -17.50 -16.82
N GLY A 153 -2.47 -18.18 -16.37
CA GLY A 153 -2.30 -18.49 -14.96
C GLY A 153 -1.24 -19.55 -14.73
N SER A 154 -0.33 -19.28 -13.79
CA SER A 154 0.77 -20.18 -13.42
C SER A 154 0.67 -20.69 -11.97
N PHE A 155 0.01 -19.93 -11.10
CA PHE A 155 -0.08 -20.16 -9.65
C PHE A 155 -1.52 -20.17 -9.11
N GLY A 156 -2.48 -19.66 -9.88
CA GLY A 156 -3.89 -19.60 -9.50
C GLY A 156 -4.81 -20.29 -10.51
N ALA A 157 -6.09 -20.34 -10.17
CA ALA A 157 -7.17 -20.89 -10.98
C ALA A 157 -8.42 -19.99 -10.82
N GLY A 158 -9.55 -20.35 -11.41
CA GLY A 158 -10.77 -19.55 -11.25
C GLY A 158 -10.84 -18.36 -12.20
N LEU A 159 -11.65 -17.38 -11.82
CA LEU A 159 -11.77 -16.07 -12.47
C LEU A 159 -10.47 -15.25 -12.41
N ASP A 160 -9.56 -15.55 -11.46
CA ASP A 160 -8.26 -14.89 -11.37
C ASP A 160 -7.41 -15.05 -12.65
N THR A 161 -7.75 -16.02 -13.51
CA THR A 161 -7.10 -16.24 -14.81
C THR A 161 -7.46 -15.22 -15.89
N ILE A 162 -8.53 -14.43 -15.70
CA ILE A 162 -8.96 -13.40 -16.65
C ILE A 162 -8.82 -11.97 -16.11
N PHE A 163 -8.44 -11.82 -14.83
CA PHE A 163 -8.17 -10.51 -14.25
C PHE A 163 -6.72 -10.12 -14.45
N LEU A 164 -6.50 -9.20 -15.38
CA LEU A 164 -5.22 -8.64 -15.75
C LEU A 164 -4.82 -7.52 -14.78
N THR A 165 -3.59 -7.59 -14.29
CA THR A 165 -2.95 -6.51 -13.54
C THR A 165 -2.30 -5.50 -14.49
N GLU A 166 -1.94 -4.32 -13.99
CA GLU A 166 -1.15 -3.32 -14.71
C GLU A 166 0.21 -3.84 -15.21
N SER A 167 0.70 -4.94 -14.63
CA SER A 167 1.93 -5.62 -15.08
C SER A 167 1.76 -6.45 -16.36
N GLY A 168 0.55 -6.57 -16.89
CA GLY A 168 0.22 -7.43 -18.03
C GLY A 168 0.14 -8.92 -17.68
N LYS A 169 0.20 -9.26 -16.39
CA LYS A 169 0.00 -10.61 -15.85
C LYS A 169 -1.39 -10.76 -15.27
N THR A 170 -1.97 -11.95 -15.36
CA THR A 170 -3.23 -12.23 -14.66
C THR A 170 -2.99 -12.37 -13.16
N ILE A 171 -4.02 -12.23 -12.32
CA ILE A 171 -3.90 -12.53 -10.89
C ILE A 171 -3.43 -13.98 -10.68
N ALA A 172 -3.88 -14.91 -11.53
CA ALA A 172 -3.44 -16.30 -11.50
C ALA A 172 -1.96 -16.49 -11.89
N ASP A 173 -1.30 -15.52 -12.52
CA ASP A 173 0.15 -15.54 -12.79
C ASP A 173 0.98 -14.97 -11.63
N LEU A 174 0.34 -14.37 -10.63
CA LEU A 174 1.00 -13.90 -9.42
C LEU A 174 1.20 -15.05 -8.44
N THR A 175 2.36 -15.10 -7.77
CA THR A 175 2.59 -16.02 -6.64
C THR A 175 1.60 -15.75 -5.51
N VAL A 176 1.37 -16.71 -4.62
CA VAL A 176 0.44 -16.53 -3.49
C VAL A 176 0.78 -15.29 -2.64
N VAL A 177 2.08 -15.00 -2.45
CA VAL A 177 2.55 -13.81 -1.72
C VAL A 177 2.24 -12.50 -2.45
N GLN A 178 2.33 -12.50 -3.78
CA GLN A 178 1.93 -11.34 -4.59
C GLN A 178 0.41 -11.17 -4.60
N GLN A 179 -0.35 -12.27 -4.77
CA GLN A 179 -1.81 -12.25 -4.67
C GLN A 179 -2.27 -11.73 -3.31
N LEU A 180 -1.59 -12.12 -2.22
CA LEU A 180 -1.89 -11.62 -0.88
C LEU A 180 -1.91 -10.07 -0.85
N THR A 181 -0.99 -9.42 -1.57
CA THR A 181 -0.87 -7.95 -1.58
C THR A 181 -1.74 -7.27 -2.64
N TYR A 182 -2.05 -7.97 -3.74
CA TYR A 182 -2.75 -7.39 -4.88
C TYR A 182 -4.25 -7.72 -4.91
N GLN A 183 -4.59 -9.00 -4.72
CA GLN A 183 -5.95 -9.51 -4.82
C GLN A 183 -6.81 -9.00 -3.65
N HIS A 184 -8.06 -8.64 -3.92
CA HIS A 184 -9.06 -8.19 -2.94
C HIS A 184 -9.14 -9.08 -1.67
N ARG A 185 -9.28 -10.41 -1.80
CA ARG A 185 -9.29 -11.34 -0.65
C ARG A 185 -7.96 -11.41 0.09
N GLY A 186 -6.85 -11.37 -0.65
CA GLY A 186 -5.52 -11.27 -0.07
C GLY A 186 -5.38 -10.02 0.81
N ARG A 187 -5.76 -8.86 0.28
CA ARG A 187 -5.78 -7.59 1.01
C ARG A 187 -6.65 -7.67 2.25
N ALA A 188 -7.90 -8.14 2.13
CA ALA A 188 -8.80 -8.32 3.27
C ALA A 188 -8.22 -9.25 4.36
N THR A 189 -7.51 -10.32 3.94
CA THR A 189 -6.80 -11.24 4.83
C THR A 189 -5.70 -10.53 5.60
N LYS A 190 -4.82 -9.76 4.92
CA LYS A 190 -3.74 -9.01 5.56
C LYS A 190 -4.25 -8.06 6.62
N GLN A 191 -5.27 -7.26 6.28
CA GLN A 191 -5.88 -6.34 7.23
C GLN A 191 -6.46 -7.08 8.44
N LEU A 192 -7.07 -8.25 8.22
CA LEU A 192 -7.68 -9.01 9.31
C LEU A 192 -6.63 -9.57 10.27
N LEU A 193 -5.53 -10.09 9.73
CA LEU A 193 -4.40 -10.57 10.52
C LEU A 193 -3.79 -9.44 11.36
N ALA A 194 -3.67 -8.25 10.79
CA ALA A 194 -3.23 -7.06 11.52
C ALA A 194 -4.16 -6.67 12.68
N LEU A 195 -5.48 -6.63 12.43
CA LEU A 195 -6.48 -6.36 13.48
C LEU A 195 -6.40 -7.39 14.61
N LEU A 196 -6.09 -8.66 14.29
CA LEU A 196 -5.91 -9.73 15.28
C LEU A 196 -4.60 -9.60 16.09
N GLN A 197 -3.63 -8.86 15.58
CA GLN A 197 -2.35 -8.60 16.22
C GLN A 197 -2.31 -7.25 16.96
N ASP A 198 -3.41 -6.48 16.93
CA ASP A 198 -3.50 -5.09 17.42
C ASP A 198 -2.41 -4.17 16.82
N ASP A 199 -1.95 -4.46 15.58
CA ASP A 199 -0.90 -3.71 14.87
C ASP A 199 -1.47 -2.74 13.82
N VAL A 200 -2.56 -2.05 14.18
CA VAL A 200 -3.32 -1.23 13.23
C VAL A 200 -2.82 0.21 13.32
N VAL A 201 -1.89 0.56 12.45
CA VAL A 201 -1.50 1.95 12.21
C VAL A 201 -1.84 2.30 10.76
N SER A 202 -2.75 3.24 10.60
CA SER A 202 -3.17 3.75 9.30
C SER A 202 -2.69 5.18 9.06
N TRP A 203 -2.46 5.50 7.80
CA TRP A 203 -2.12 6.82 7.29
C TRP A 203 -3.20 7.29 6.34
N GLN A 204 -3.82 8.42 6.67
CA GLN A 204 -4.82 9.08 5.83
C GLN A 204 -4.13 10.04 4.87
N ALA A 205 -4.47 9.93 3.60
CA ALA A 205 -3.92 10.80 2.56
C ALA A 205 -4.99 11.01 1.47
N ASN A 206 -5.63 12.17 1.46
CA ASN A 206 -6.57 12.59 0.42
C ASN A 206 -7.68 11.56 0.12
N GLY A 207 -8.34 11.05 1.16
CA GLY A 207 -9.36 9.99 1.04
C GLY A 207 -8.83 8.56 0.97
N HIS A 208 -7.51 8.37 0.85
CA HIS A 208 -6.87 7.06 0.94
C HIS A 208 -6.57 6.69 2.40
N GLN A 209 -6.79 5.42 2.75
CA GLN A 209 -6.36 4.83 4.01
C GLN A 209 -5.25 3.82 3.74
N ILE A 210 -4.01 4.23 3.98
CA ILE A 210 -2.81 3.44 3.71
C ILE A 210 -2.41 2.74 5.01
N GLN A 211 -2.39 1.41 4.98
CA GLN A 211 -2.17 0.62 6.17
C GLN A 211 -0.76 0.02 6.19
N GLN A 212 -0.10 0.02 7.35
CA GLN A 212 1.33 -0.26 7.44
C GLN A 212 1.70 -1.75 7.55
N GLU A 213 0.72 -2.65 7.66
CA GLU A 213 0.93 -3.95 8.31
C GLU A 213 1.74 -4.91 7.45
N THR A 214 1.99 -4.49 6.22
CA THR A 214 2.63 -5.29 5.20
C THR A 214 3.83 -4.60 4.56
N GLY A 215 4.26 -3.51 5.19
CA GLY A 215 5.19 -2.57 4.62
C GLY A 215 4.54 -1.74 3.51
N ILE A 216 4.59 -0.43 3.68
CA ILE A 216 4.21 0.55 2.67
C ILE A 216 5.45 0.77 1.80
N ILE A 217 5.34 0.47 0.51
CA ILE A 217 6.43 0.67 -0.45
C ILE A 217 6.24 2.03 -1.13
N TYR A 218 7.20 2.91 -0.92
CA TYR A 218 7.18 4.29 -1.34
C TYR A 218 8.25 4.48 -2.42
N GLY A 219 7.82 4.37 -3.69
CA GLY A 219 8.69 4.36 -4.86
C GLY A 219 9.16 5.76 -5.23
N ILE A 220 10.47 5.94 -5.39
CA ILE A 220 11.06 7.23 -5.78
C ILE A 220 11.00 7.37 -7.31
N LEU A 221 10.32 8.42 -7.80
CA LEU A 221 10.30 8.83 -9.19
C LEU A 221 10.97 10.21 -9.32
N ASN A 222 12.27 10.20 -9.63
CA ASN A 222 12.97 11.45 -9.96
C ASN A 222 12.64 11.82 -11.40
N VAL A 223 11.82 12.86 -11.59
CA VAL A 223 11.53 13.38 -12.92
C VAL A 223 12.79 14.05 -13.43
N SER A 224 13.24 13.80 -14.66
CA SER A 224 14.41 14.46 -15.28
C SER A 224 13.98 15.63 -16.19
N PRO A 225 14.87 16.59 -16.54
CA PRO A 225 14.52 17.60 -17.55
C PRO A 225 14.19 16.94 -18.88
N GLU A 226 13.29 17.53 -19.66
CA GLU A 226 12.99 17.03 -21.00
C GLU A 226 14.21 17.19 -21.93
N SER A 227 14.67 16.09 -22.52
CA SER A 227 15.61 16.14 -23.64
C SER A 227 14.88 16.27 -24.97
N PHE A 228 15.39 17.10 -25.87
CA PHE A 228 14.97 17.15 -27.26
C PHE A 228 15.85 16.23 -28.10
N TYR A 229 15.26 15.33 -28.87
CA TYR A 229 15.94 14.60 -29.95
C TYR A 229 15.13 14.77 -31.23
N ASN A 230 15.74 15.32 -32.29
CA ASN A 230 15.12 15.55 -33.61
C ASN A 230 13.80 16.36 -33.62
N GLY A 231 13.63 17.31 -32.69
CA GLY A 231 12.43 18.17 -32.67
C GLY A 231 11.17 17.52 -32.10
N GLU A 232 11.28 16.29 -31.59
CA GLU A 232 10.25 15.62 -30.80
C GLU A 232 10.66 15.59 -29.32
N HIS A 233 9.69 15.71 -28.41
CA HIS A 233 9.92 15.53 -26.98
C HIS A 233 10.21 14.05 -26.70
N VAL A 234 11.49 13.72 -26.48
CA VAL A 234 11.93 12.35 -26.20
C VAL A 234 12.55 12.32 -24.80
N GLY A 235 11.81 11.81 -23.80
CA GLY A 235 12.42 11.32 -22.55
C GLY A 235 12.15 12.07 -21.24
N GLY A 236 11.12 12.91 -21.14
CA GLY A 236 10.72 13.50 -19.85
C GLY A 236 9.46 12.85 -19.26
N LEU A 237 8.31 13.30 -19.76
CA LEU A 237 7.01 12.88 -19.26
C LEU A 237 6.70 11.40 -19.55
N ALA A 238 6.77 10.96 -20.81
CA ALA A 238 6.40 9.59 -21.20
C ALA A 238 7.24 8.53 -20.47
N GLU A 239 8.55 8.77 -20.30
CA GLU A 239 9.44 7.90 -19.54
C GLU A 239 9.07 7.88 -18.05
N SER A 240 8.78 9.05 -17.46
CA SER A 240 8.33 9.15 -16.07
C SER A 240 7.02 8.39 -15.83
N LEU A 241 6.07 8.47 -16.77
CA LEU A 241 4.80 7.73 -16.69
C LEU A 241 4.99 6.22 -16.86
N LEU A 242 5.89 5.81 -17.76
CA LEU A 242 6.24 4.40 -17.91
C LEU A 242 6.89 3.85 -16.63
N GLN A 243 7.83 4.60 -16.05
CA GLN A 243 8.51 4.24 -14.82
C GLN A 243 7.52 4.19 -13.63
N ALA A 244 6.61 5.15 -13.50
CA ALA A 244 5.56 5.14 -12.48
C ALA A 244 4.68 3.88 -12.62
N SER A 245 4.25 3.57 -13.85
CA SER A 245 3.46 2.38 -14.16
C SER A 245 4.21 1.09 -13.80
N GLN A 246 5.52 1.05 -14.08
CA GLN A 246 6.38 -0.07 -13.69
C GLN A 246 6.51 -0.18 -12.17
N GLN A 247 6.70 0.92 -11.44
CA GLN A 247 6.78 0.90 -9.97
C GLN A 247 5.47 0.41 -9.34
N LEU A 248 4.31 0.85 -9.83
CA LEU A 248 3.01 0.33 -9.40
C LEU A 248 2.94 -1.19 -9.65
N ALA A 249 3.29 -1.63 -10.86
CA ALA A 249 3.34 -3.05 -11.24
C ALA A 249 4.30 -3.90 -10.37
N GLU A 250 5.39 -3.30 -9.89
CA GLU A 250 6.35 -3.93 -8.99
C GLU A 250 5.88 -3.96 -7.52
N GLY A 251 4.76 -3.28 -7.23
CA GLY A 251 4.09 -3.28 -5.94
C GLY A 251 4.37 -2.05 -5.09
N ALA A 252 4.64 -0.88 -5.69
CA ALA A 252 4.63 0.39 -4.96
C ALA A 252 3.21 0.72 -4.49
N ASP A 253 3.08 1.13 -3.22
CA ASP A 253 1.83 1.66 -2.68
C ASP A 253 1.70 3.17 -2.93
N ILE A 254 2.84 3.87 -3.00
CA ILE A 254 2.93 5.32 -3.22
C ILE A 254 4.02 5.59 -4.25
N ILE A 255 3.76 6.49 -5.19
CA ILE A 255 4.75 7.02 -6.14
C ILE A 255 5.11 8.44 -5.72
N GLU A 256 6.39 8.69 -5.42
CA GLU A 256 6.87 10.02 -5.08
C GLU A 256 7.50 10.72 -6.29
N VAL A 257 6.85 11.79 -6.73
CA VAL A 257 7.33 12.67 -7.79
C VAL A 257 8.29 13.70 -7.20
N GLY A 258 9.56 13.59 -7.53
CA GLY A 258 10.59 14.56 -7.15
C GLY A 258 11.07 15.38 -8.35
N GLY A 259 10.80 16.69 -8.34
CA GLY A 259 11.28 17.62 -9.38
C GLY A 259 12.70 18.12 -9.14
N GLN A 260 13.14 18.15 -7.87
CA GLN A 260 14.42 18.71 -7.43
C GLN A 260 15.23 17.69 -6.62
N SER A 261 16.53 17.58 -6.91
CA SER A 261 17.45 16.82 -6.05
C SER A 261 17.69 17.56 -4.75
N THR A 262 17.58 16.89 -3.60
CA THR A 262 17.90 17.46 -2.27
C THR A 262 19.30 17.05 -1.75
N ARG A 263 20.11 16.44 -2.62
CA ARG A 263 21.48 15.98 -2.31
C ARG A 263 22.44 17.17 -2.14
N PRO A 264 23.42 17.13 -1.22
CA PRO A 264 24.38 18.23 -1.04
C PRO A 264 25.05 18.67 -2.36
N GLY A 265 25.08 19.99 -2.62
CA GLY A 265 25.74 20.59 -3.79
C GLY A 265 24.90 20.65 -5.08
N PHE A 266 23.58 20.43 -5.01
CA PHE A 266 22.68 20.61 -6.16
C PHE A 266 22.43 22.09 -6.49
N SER A 267 22.07 22.38 -7.75
CA SER A 267 21.53 23.68 -8.15
C SER A 267 20.03 23.71 -7.90
N GLU A 268 19.57 24.68 -7.10
CA GLU A 268 18.16 24.84 -6.79
C GLU A 268 17.36 25.28 -8.03
N LEU A 269 16.24 24.60 -8.28
CA LEU A 269 15.30 24.98 -9.31
C LEU A 269 14.47 26.17 -8.84
N THR A 270 14.08 27.04 -9.77
CA THR A 270 13.04 28.03 -9.46
C THR A 270 11.72 27.33 -9.15
N VAL A 271 10.84 27.99 -8.39
CA VAL A 271 9.49 27.48 -8.12
C VAL A 271 8.76 27.12 -9.43
N ALA A 272 8.85 27.99 -10.44
CA ALA A 272 8.20 27.78 -11.74
C ALA A 272 8.76 26.55 -12.48
N ASP A 273 10.08 26.36 -12.47
CA ASP A 273 10.71 25.21 -13.13
C ASP A 273 10.33 23.89 -12.46
N GLU A 274 10.26 23.86 -11.13
CA GLU A 274 9.84 22.68 -10.38
C GLU A 274 8.38 22.33 -10.65
N ILE A 275 7.47 23.33 -10.64
CA ILE A 275 6.05 23.16 -10.98
C ILE A 275 5.89 22.61 -12.40
N ASN A 276 6.54 23.23 -13.39
CA ASN A 276 6.47 22.81 -14.79
C ASN A 276 6.95 21.37 -15.01
N ARG A 277 7.83 20.88 -14.14
CA ARG A 277 8.38 19.52 -14.20
C ARG A 277 7.48 18.48 -13.55
N ILE A 278 6.90 18.79 -12.38
CA ILE A 278 6.14 17.79 -11.60
C ILE A 278 4.66 17.72 -11.98
N VAL A 279 4.02 18.85 -12.29
CA VAL A 279 2.56 18.91 -12.49
C VAL A 279 2.11 18.01 -13.64
N PRO A 280 2.74 18.02 -14.83
CA PRO A 280 2.36 17.12 -15.92
C PRO A 280 2.50 15.64 -15.56
N VAL A 281 3.51 15.29 -14.75
CA VAL A 281 3.75 13.91 -14.29
C VAL A 281 2.68 13.48 -13.30
N ILE A 282 2.34 14.32 -12.32
CA ILE A 282 1.27 14.04 -11.34
C ILE A 282 -0.06 13.80 -12.08
N GLN A 283 -0.43 14.72 -12.96
CA GLN A 283 -1.66 14.62 -13.75
C GLN A 283 -1.67 13.38 -14.64
N GLY A 284 -0.56 13.08 -15.31
CA GLY A 284 -0.43 11.90 -16.16
C GLY A 284 -0.53 10.59 -15.38
N ILE A 285 0.05 10.51 -14.18
CA ILE A 285 -0.07 9.34 -13.30
C ILE A 285 -1.52 9.17 -12.85
N LYS A 286 -2.18 10.24 -12.37
CA LYS A 286 -3.58 10.15 -11.92
C LYS A 286 -4.54 9.83 -13.06
N ALA A 287 -4.27 10.31 -14.28
CA ALA A 287 -5.06 9.97 -15.46
C ALA A 287 -4.90 8.50 -15.88
N ALA A 288 -3.67 7.98 -15.88
CA ALA A 288 -3.39 6.59 -16.25
C ALA A 288 -3.77 5.59 -15.15
N HIS A 289 -3.61 5.98 -13.88
CA HIS A 289 -3.83 5.16 -12.69
C HIS A 289 -4.61 5.95 -11.63
N PRO A 290 -5.94 6.09 -11.76
CA PRO A 290 -6.76 6.89 -10.82
C PRO A 290 -6.66 6.46 -9.35
N TYR A 291 -6.31 5.20 -9.11
CA TYR A 291 -6.14 4.61 -7.77
C TYR A 291 -4.77 4.90 -7.15
N ALA A 292 -3.78 5.35 -7.93
CA ALA A 292 -2.42 5.55 -7.46
C ALA A 292 -2.38 6.69 -6.43
N VAL A 293 -1.70 6.45 -5.32
CA VAL A 293 -1.36 7.49 -4.34
C VAL A 293 -0.09 8.18 -4.81
N VAL A 294 -0.17 9.48 -5.05
CA VAL A 294 0.96 10.28 -5.53
C VAL A 294 1.46 11.19 -4.41
N ALA A 295 2.74 11.08 -4.09
CA ALA A 295 3.41 11.98 -3.18
C ALA A 295 4.31 12.97 -3.93
N VAL A 296 4.57 14.12 -3.34
CA VAL A 296 5.51 15.12 -3.87
C VAL A 296 6.58 15.45 -2.84
N ASP A 297 7.85 15.33 -3.25
CA ASP A 297 9.03 15.71 -2.45
C ASP A 297 9.34 17.19 -2.69
N THR A 298 8.83 18.07 -1.82
CA THR A 298 9.10 19.51 -1.89
C THR A 298 8.98 20.20 -0.54
N TYR A 299 9.84 21.19 -0.31
CA TYR A 299 9.75 22.11 0.84
C TYR A 299 9.23 23.50 0.43
N LYS A 300 8.94 23.75 -0.85
CA LYS A 300 8.54 25.09 -1.33
C LYS A 300 7.02 25.23 -1.29
N TYR A 301 6.53 26.22 -0.55
CA TYR A 301 5.09 26.47 -0.38
C TYR A 301 4.32 26.52 -1.70
N ASP A 302 4.77 27.31 -2.68
CA ASP A 302 4.07 27.48 -3.96
C ASP A 302 4.06 26.18 -4.80
N VAL A 303 5.08 25.33 -4.65
CA VAL A 303 5.12 24.01 -5.30
C VAL A 303 4.13 23.06 -4.63
N MET A 304 3.98 23.11 -3.30
CA MET A 304 2.95 22.34 -2.59
C MET A 304 1.55 22.70 -3.08
N VAL A 305 1.24 24.00 -3.22
CA VAL A 305 -0.05 24.46 -3.74
C VAL A 305 -0.34 23.84 -5.11
N ALA A 306 0.59 24.02 -6.06
CA ALA A 306 0.42 23.51 -7.41
C ALA A 306 0.34 21.97 -7.48
N ALA A 307 1.11 21.27 -6.63
CA ALA A 307 1.07 19.82 -6.55
C ALA A 307 -0.29 19.30 -6.04
N ILE A 308 -0.85 19.93 -5.00
CA ILE A 308 -2.17 19.58 -4.45
C ILE A 308 -3.26 19.82 -5.51
N GLU A 309 -3.23 20.98 -6.19
CA GLU A 309 -4.15 21.29 -7.29
C GLU A 309 -4.04 20.31 -8.46
N ALA A 310 -2.84 19.78 -8.71
CA ALA A 310 -2.58 18.76 -9.73
C ALA A 310 -3.05 17.34 -9.34
N GLY A 311 -3.44 17.12 -8.08
CA GLY A 311 -3.94 15.84 -7.57
C GLY A 311 -2.94 15.03 -6.74
N ALA A 312 -1.91 15.67 -6.17
CA ALA A 312 -1.04 15.01 -5.19
C ALA A 312 -1.82 14.66 -3.91
N ASP A 313 -1.59 13.45 -3.40
CA ASP A 313 -2.28 12.91 -2.23
C ASP A 313 -1.45 13.08 -0.95
N ILE A 314 -0.12 13.22 -1.08
CA ILE A 314 0.83 13.36 0.03
C ILE A 314 1.85 14.45 -0.28
N ILE A 315 2.17 15.27 0.72
CA ILE A 315 3.32 16.17 0.70
C ILE A 315 4.42 15.61 1.61
N ASN A 316 5.60 15.39 1.03
CA ASN A 316 6.82 15.05 1.76
C ASN A 316 7.70 16.30 1.89
N ASP A 317 7.88 16.76 3.12
CA ASP A 317 8.67 17.95 3.43
C ASP A 317 9.87 17.62 4.31
N ILE A 318 11.06 17.78 3.73
CA ILE A 318 12.35 17.60 4.40
C ILE A 318 12.57 18.58 5.56
N ASN A 319 11.79 19.65 5.68
CA ASN A 319 11.88 20.60 6.79
C ASN A 319 10.79 20.37 7.85
N GLY A 320 10.00 19.31 7.71
CA GLY A 320 8.93 18.95 8.64
C GLY A 320 7.88 20.04 8.80
N PHE A 321 7.67 20.88 7.78
CA PHE A 321 6.70 21.98 7.75
C PHE A 321 6.97 23.10 8.77
N THR A 322 8.23 23.26 9.21
CA THR A 322 8.59 24.21 10.29
C THR A 322 9.20 25.54 9.80
N ASP A 323 9.58 25.60 8.53
CA ASP A 323 10.33 26.68 7.88
C ASP A 323 9.43 27.78 7.26
N ASP A 324 8.13 27.53 7.09
CA ASP A 324 7.15 28.52 6.59
C ASP A 324 5.78 28.30 7.23
N ALA A 325 5.30 29.32 7.97
CA ALA A 325 4.04 29.25 8.71
C ALA A 325 2.81 29.05 7.79
N ARG A 326 2.89 29.45 6.52
CA ARG A 326 1.80 29.30 5.54
C ARG A 326 1.51 27.84 5.22
N LYS A 327 2.50 26.95 5.38
CA LYS A 327 2.36 25.52 5.06
C LYS A 327 1.26 24.85 5.88
N LEU A 328 1.26 25.06 7.20
CA LEU A 328 0.25 24.44 8.07
C LEU A 328 -1.14 25.05 7.84
N GLU A 329 -1.22 26.35 7.57
CA GLU A 329 -2.48 27.00 7.19
C GLU A 329 -3.07 26.36 5.92
N LEU A 330 -2.28 26.21 4.87
CA LEU A 330 -2.68 25.53 3.63
C LEU A 330 -3.11 24.08 3.90
N LEU A 331 -2.27 23.30 4.59
CA LEU A 331 -2.49 21.86 4.79
C LEU A 331 -3.69 21.56 5.71
N SER A 332 -4.06 22.49 6.59
CA SER A 332 -5.27 22.41 7.42
C SER A 332 -6.57 22.48 6.62
N GLN A 333 -6.52 23.06 5.41
CA GLN A 333 -7.68 23.25 4.52
C GLN A 333 -7.82 22.15 3.47
N THR A 334 -6.94 21.14 3.50
CA THR A 334 -6.90 20.02 2.55
C THR A 334 -7.01 18.69 3.29
N GLU A 335 -7.10 17.58 2.56
CA GLU A 335 -7.10 16.22 3.13
C GLU A 335 -5.79 15.46 2.88
N VAL A 336 -4.78 16.10 2.28
CA VAL A 336 -3.53 15.43 1.88
C VAL A 336 -2.76 14.88 3.08
N GLY A 337 -2.05 13.77 2.87
CA GLY A 337 -1.15 13.21 3.87
C GLY A 337 0.13 14.04 4.01
N LEU A 338 0.72 14.05 5.20
CA LEU A 338 1.96 14.75 5.52
C LEU A 338 3.03 13.74 5.89
N LEU A 339 4.18 13.79 5.23
CA LEU A 339 5.39 13.11 5.68
C LEU A 339 6.34 14.17 6.25
N SER A 340 6.50 14.15 7.57
CA SER A 340 7.31 15.13 8.31
C SER A 340 8.68 14.54 8.64
N MET A 341 9.75 15.19 8.15
CA MET A 341 11.12 14.74 8.35
C MET A 341 11.85 15.49 9.47
N PHE A 342 12.52 14.76 10.34
CA PHE A 342 13.52 15.32 11.26
C PHE A 342 14.82 15.64 10.50
N ASN A 343 15.14 16.92 10.34
CA ASN A 343 16.31 17.36 9.57
C ASN A 343 17.33 18.12 10.46
N PRO A 344 18.37 17.43 10.96
CA PRO A 344 19.36 18.04 11.85
C PRO A 344 20.55 18.69 11.11
N ARG A 345 20.49 18.86 9.78
CA ARG A 345 21.65 19.25 8.96
C ARG A 345 22.37 20.50 9.44
N ASP A 346 21.61 21.47 9.95
CA ASP A 346 22.13 22.76 10.45
C ASP A 346 22.07 22.90 11.98
N GLN A 347 21.76 21.81 12.69
CA GLN A 347 21.58 21.80 14.15
C GLN A 347 22.72 21.02 14.83
N GLU A 348 23.14 21.48 15.99
CA GLU A 348 23.98 20.68 16.89
C GLU A 348 23.07 19.75 17.69
N LEU A 349 23.29 18.45 17.57
CA LEU A 349 22.59 17.44 18.35
C LEU A 349 23.35 17.15 19.66
N SER A 350 22.62 16.74 20.68
CA SER A 350 23.22 16.20 21.91
C SER A 350 23.80 14.79 21.67
N ASP A 351 24.53 14.29 22.66
CA ASP A 351 25.02 12.91 22.65
C ASP A 351 23.87 11.87 22.68
N ASP A 352 22.66 12.27 23.08
CA ASP A 352 21.45 11.44 23.12
C ASP A 352 20.50 11.78 21.96
N ILE A 353 20.91 11.39 20.75
CA ILE A 353 20.17 11.62 19.50
C ILE A 353 18.74 11.04 19.58
N SER A 354 18.56 9.94 20.33
CA SER A 354 17.22 9.40 20.57
C SER A 354 16.31 10.41 21.24
N ARG A 355 16.79 11.07 22.30
CA ARG A 355 16.04 12.07 23.05
C ARG A 355 15.73 13.29 22.20
N ASP A 356 16.70 13.78 21.42
CA ASP A 356 16.51 14.95 20.56
C ASP A 356 15.44 14.68 19.51
N MET A 357 15.50 13.53 18.83
CA MET A 357 14.53 13.18 17.81
C MET A 357 13.12 12.98 18.39
N ILE A 358 12.98 12.31 19.55
CA ILE A 358 11.67 12.15 20.22
C ILE A 358 11.12 13.53 20.66
N SER A 359 11.97 14.38 21.23
CA SER A 359 11.59 15.74 21.65
C SER A 359 11.12 16.58 20.46
N TRP A 360 11.85 16.50 19.34
CA TRP A 360 11.50 17.21 18.11
C TRP A 360 10.17 16.73 17.54
N PHE A 361 9.97 15.42 17.36
CA PHE A 361 8.72 14.88 16.85
C PHE A 361 7.54 15.20 17.77
N SER A 362 7.73 15.15 19.09
CA SER A 362 6.68 15.53 20.04
C SER A 362 6.22 16.97 19.82
N LYS A 363 7.16 17.92 19.65
CA LYS A 363 6.83 19.33 19.41
C LYS A 363 6.22 19.55 18.03
N ASN A 364 6.79 18.93 17.00
CA ASN A 364 6.33 19.05 15.62
C ASN A 364 4.91 18.52 15.45
N LEU A 365 4.60 17.34 15.97
CA LEU A 365 3.26 16.77 15.94
C LEU A 365 2.25 17.65 16.68
N THR A 366 2.61 18.17 17.85
CA THR A 366 1.75 19.11 18.58
C THR A 366 1.46 20.38 17.78
N ALA A 367 2.45 20.94 17.08
CA ALA A 367 2.25 22.12 16.24
C ALA A 367 1.32 21.83 15.05
N ILE A 368 1.50 20.69 14.38
CA ILE A 368 0.63 20.26 13.27
C ILE A 368 -0.81 20.04 13.77
N GLU A 369 -0.99 19.36 14.91
CA GLU A 369 -2.30 19.12 15.52
C GLU A 369 -2.99 20.44 15.95
N GLN A 370 -2.24 21.40 16.48
CA GLN A 370 -2.75 22.73 16.84
C GLN A 370 -3.21 23.56 15.64
N ALA A 371 -2.65 23.31 14.45
CA ALA A 371 -3.13 23.89 13.21
C ALA A 371 -4.42 23.23 12.68
N GLY A 372 -4.99 22.25 13.40
CA GLY A 372 -6.23 21.56 13.02
C GLY A 372 -6.03 20.35 12.11
N ILE A 373 -4.79 19.94 11.85
CA ILE A 373 -4.49 18.78 11.00
C ILE A 373 -4.56 17.50 11.84
N ALA A 374 -5.40 16.55 11.42
CA ALA A 374 -5.58 15.29 12.12
C ALA A 374 -4.28 14.47 12.18
N ARG A 375 -3.95 13.93 13.35
CA ARG A 375 -2.75 13.10 13.59
C ARG A 375 -2.64 11.92 12.62
N GLN A 376 -3.78 11.35 12.22
CA GLN A 376 -3.88 10.23 11.29
C GLN A 376 -3.38 10.57 9.87
N ARG A 377 -3.25 11.86 9.53
CA ARG A 377 -2.68 12.31 8.26
C ARG A 377 -1.16 12.36 8.24
N ILE A 378 -0.49 12.08 9.36
CA ILE A 378 0.96 12.30 9.50
C ILE A 378 1.72 10.96 9.47
N ALA A 379 2.84 10.91 8.74
CA ALA A 379 3.89 9.90 8.82
C ALA A 379 5.23 10.57 9.18
N LEU A 380 6.16 9.78 9.72
CA LEU A 380 7.41 10.28 10.30
C LEU A 380 8.61 9.82 9.45
N ASP A 381 9.50 10.74 9.07
CA ASP A 381 10.81 10.41 8.52
C ASP A 381 11.92 10.76 9.53
N PRO A 382 12.66 9.77 10.06
CA PRO A 382 13.80 10.02 10.94
C PRO A 382 14.92 10.87 10.32
N GLY A 383 14.95 11.06 8.99
CA GLY A 383 15.91 11.93 8.30
C GLY A 383 17.31 11.34 8.14
N ILE A 384 17.43 10.02 8.04
CA ILE A 384 18.73 9.33 7.95
C ILE A 384 19.58 9.92 6.80
N GLY A 385 20.86 10.22 7.01
CA GLY A 385 21.72 10.84 6.00
C GLY A 385 21.58 12.36 5.85
N TYR A 386 20.83 13.01 6.75
CA TYR A 386 20.81 14.46 6.94
C TYR A 386 21.55 14.89 8.22
N SER A 387 22.33 13.98 8.81
CA SER A 387 23.27 14.30 9.89
C SER A 387 24.22 15.43 9.49
N LYS A 388 24.52 16.29 10.45
CA LYS A 388 25.46 17.40 10.24
C LYS A 388 26.82 16.84 9.82
N ASN A 389 27.42 17.43 8.78
CA ASN A 389 28.69 17.01 8.21
C ASN A 389 28.76 15.53 7.74
N SER A 390 27.62 14.89 7.47
CA SER A 390 27.56 13.44 7.18
C SER A 390 28.15 12.56 8.29
N ASP A 391 27.94 12.90 9.57
CA ASP A 391 28.41 12.07 10.68
C ASP A 391 27.67 10.72 10.70
N VAL A 392 28.41 9.69 10.30
CA VAL A 392 27.90 8.33 10.21
C VAL A 392 27.45 7.74 11.55
N ARG A 393 28.02 8.19 12.68
CA ARG A 393 27.57 7.74 14.00
C ARG A 393 26.19 8.32 14.31
N GLN A 394 25.91 9.55 13.88
CA GLN A 394 24.59 10.14 14.03
C GLN A 394 23.57 9.38 13.18
N ASP A 395 23.89 9.08 11.91
CA ASP A 395 23.01 8.28 11.05
C ASP A 395 22.68 6.90 11.67
N LEU A 396 23.68 6.20 12.21
CA LEU A 396 23.47 4.91 12.89
C LEU A 396 22.62 5.05 14.17
N ALA A 397 22.82 6.11 14.95
CA ALA A 397 22.02 6.38 16.15
C ALA A 397 20.55 6.71 15.79
N MET A 398 20.32 7.43 14.69
CA MET A 398 18.98 7.70 14.16
C MET A 398 18.30 6.40 13.69
N MET A 399 19.01 5.53 12.95
CA MET A 399 18.51 4.20 12.58
C MET A 399 18.17 3.36 13.83
N ASN A 400 19.02 3.39 14.86
CA ASN A 400 18.80 2.66 16.11
C ASN A 400 17.57 3.18 16.89
N THR A 401 17.23 4.46 16.73
CA THR A 401 16.12 5.12 17.45
C THR A 401 14.75 4.78 16.86
N VAL A 402 14.66 4.32 15.60
CA VAL A 402 13.40 4.02 14.90
C VAL A 402 12.34 3.35 15.78
N GLY A 403 12.70 2.29 16.51
CA GLY A 403 11.74 1.55 17.32
C GLY A 403 11.15 2.34 18.49
N LYS A 404 11.83 3.38 18.96
CA LYS A 404 11.31 4.30 19.99
C LYS A 404 10.26 5.26 19.42
N LEU A 405 10.30 5.56 18.12
CA LEU A 405 9.31 6.44 17.47
C LEU A 405 7.92 5.81 17.38
N LYS A 406 7.80 4.48 17.57
CA LYS A 406 6.50 3.78 17.64
C LYS A 406 5.55 4.36 18.67
N VAL A 407 6.07 5.04 19.70
CA VAL A 407 5.26 5.73 20.73
C VAL A 407 4.29 6.75 20.13
N PHE A 408 4.57 7.28 18.94
CA PHE A 408 3.71 8.25 18.27
C PHE A 408 2.51 7.62 17.53
N GLY A 409 2.47 6.30 17.36
CA GLY A 409 1.37 5.58 16.72
C GLY A 409 1.18 5.92 15.24
N ARG A 410 2.28 6.29 14.56
CA ARG A 410 2.31 6.71 13.14
C ARG A 410 3.28 5.84 12.32
N PRO A 411 3.08 5.69 11.00
CA PRO A 411 4.07 5.03 10.17
C PRO A 411 5.39 5.79 10.19
N ILE A 412 6.49 5.03 10.18
CA ILE A 412 7.86 5.55 10.22
C ILE A 412 8.59 5.10 8.97
N MET A 413 9.28 6.04 8.33
CA MET A 413 10.00 5.83 7.08
C MET A 413 11.39 5.20 7.29
N THR A 414 11.77 4.31 6.37
CA THR A 414 13.15 3.92 6.08
C THR A 414 13.58 4.58 4.78
N ALA A 415 14.36 5.66 4.86
CA ALA A 415 14.96 6.31 3.71
C ALA A 415 16.48 6.06 3.72
N VAL A 416 16.92 4.82 3.48
CA VAL A 416 18.36 4.43 3.56
C VAL A 416 18.98 4.05 2.22
N SER A 417 18.18 4.00 1.15
CA SER A 417 18.60 3.56 -0.19
C SER A 417 19.77 4.39 -0.75
N ASN A 418 20.91 3.73 -0.97
CA ASN A 418 22.12 4.25 -1.62
C ASN A 418 22.73 5.52 -0.98
N LYS A 419 22.46 5.76 0.31
CA LYS A 419 22.92 6.97 1.03
C LYS A 419 24.41 6.93 1.41
N GLY A 420 24.94 8.09 1.83
CA GLY A 420 26.36 8.33 2.05
C GLY A 420 26.99 7.53 3.20
N TRP A 421 26.23 7.20 4.25
CA TRP A 421 26.72 6.40 5.39
C TRP A 421 27.45 5.12 4.98
N ALA A 422 27.01 4.45 3.91
CA ALA A 422 27.65 3.24 3.40
C ALA A 422 29.05 3.50 2.82
N LYS A 423 29.27 4.67 2.21
CA LYS A 423 30.61 5.13 1.79
C LYS A 423 31.51 5.32 3.00
N TYR A 424 31.02 5.99 4.03
CA TYR A 424 31.84 6.31 5.19
C TYR A 424 32.18 5.08 6.05
N LEU A 425 31.32 4.06 6.08
CA LEU A 425 31.60 2.80 6.80
C LEU A 425 32.47 1.83 6.01
N PHE A 426 32.24 1.69 4.70
CA PHE A 426 32.74 0.57 3.91
C PHE A 426 33.40 0.97 2.58
N ASP A 427 33.57 2.27 2.33
CA ASP A 427 34.10 2.83 1.08
C ASP A 427 33.34 2.40 -0.19
N LEU A 428 32.04 2.12 -0.05
CA LEU A 428 31.22 1.64 -1.17
C LEU A 428 30.86 2.78 -2.15
N PRO A 429 31.13 2.63 -3.46
CA PRO A 429 30.56 3.44 -4.52
C PRO A 429 29.03 3.38 -4.52
N LYS A 430 28.35 4.37 -5.11
CA LYS A 430 26.88 4.50 -5.00
C LYS A 430 26.14 3.29 -5.59
N ASP A 431 26.63 2.80 -6.71
CA ASP A 431 26.15 1.65 -7.48
C ASP A 431 26.37 0.31 -6.78
N GLU A 432 27.24 0.25 -5.77
CA GLU A 432 27.52 -0.96 -4.98
C GLU A 432 26.76 -1.01 -3.64
N ARG A 433 25.96 0.01 -3.33
CA ARG A 433 25.27 0.14 -2.03
C ARG A 433 23.94 -0.61 -1.93
N ALA A 434 23.43 -1.18 -3.03
CA ALA A 434 22.08 -1.74 -3.08
C ALA A 434 21.87 -2.85 -2.04
N SER A 435 22.77 -3.84 -1.98
CA SER A 435 22.67 -4.96 -1.04
C SER A 435 22.72 -4.50 0.42
N LEU A 436 23.63 -3.59 0.74
CA LEU A 436 23.75 -3.05 2.10
C LEU A 436 22.54 -2.17 2.48
N SER A 437 21.96 -1.46 1.52
CA SER A 437 20.72 -0.70 1.72
C SER A 437 19.55 -1.60 2.09
N LEU A 438 19.43 -2.79 1.46
CA LEU A 438 18.40 -3.78 1.81
C LEU A 438 18.63 -4.36 3.21
N VAL A 439 19.87 -4.58 3.63
CA VAL A 439 20.19 -5.01 5.00
C VAL A 439 19.76 -3.95 6.02
N ALA A 440 20.12 -2.69 5.80
CA ALA A 440 19.71 -1.59 6.68
C ALA A 440 18.19 -1.40 6.71
N ALA A 441 17.51 -1.48 5.55
CA ALA A 441 16.05 -1.40 5.47
C ALA A 441 15.37 -2.56 6.21
N THR A 442 15.91 -3.79 6.10
CA THR A 442 15.41 -4.96 6.83
C THR A 442 15.48 -4.74 8.35
N GLU A 443 16.61 -4.23 8.83
CA GLU A 443 16.82 -4.00 10.25
C GLU A 443 15.93 -2.88 10.79
N MET A 444 15.77 -1.79 10.05
CA MET A 444 14.82 -0.73 10.42
C MET A 444 13.36 -1.20 10.36
N TYR A 445 13.01 -2.04 9.38
CA TYR A 445 11.67 -2.62 9.26
C TYR A 445 11.30 -3.49 10.47
N ARG A 446 12.23 -4.34 10.93
CA ARG A 446 12.08 -5.13 12.17
C ARG A 446 11.94 -4.27 13.42
N ARG A 447 12.56 -3.09 13.43
CA ARG A 447 12.42 -2.12 14.51
C ARG A 447 11.10 -1.35 14.47
N GLY A 448 10.32 -1.47 13.39
CA GLY A 448 8.99 -0.88 13.26
C GLY A 448 8.86 0.24 12.24
N ALA A 449 9.90 0.54 11.45
CA ALA A 449 9.74 1.44 10.30
C ALA A 449 9.10 0.71 9.12
N LYS A 450 7.77 0.84 9.03
CA LYS A 450 6.95 0.12 8.05
C LYS A 450 6.74 0.88 6.73
N LEU A 451 7.36 2.05 6.53
CA LEU A 451 7.28 2.81 5.27
C LEU A 451 8.65 2.82 4.57
N LEU A 452 8.81 2.16 3.42
CA LEU A 452 10.11 2.00 2.77
C LEU A 452 10.24 2.90 1.54
N ARG A 453 11.06 3.96 1.64
CA ARG A 453 11.37 4.86 0.50
C ARG A 453 12.54 4.32 -0.31
N VAL A 454 12.27 3.87 -1.54
CA VAL A 454 13.21 3.03 -2.32
C VAL A 454 13.25 3.36 -3.81
N HIS A 455 14.38 3.05 -4.45
CA HIS A 455 14.50 3.06 -5.91
C HIS A 455 14.11 1.71 -6.55
N ASP A 456 14.46 0.59 -5.89
CA ASP A 456 14.13 -0.77 -6.32
C ASP A 456 12.89 -1.26 -5.55
N VAL A 457 11.73 -0.99 -6.15
CA VAL A 457 10.41 -1.30 -5.58
C VAL A 457 10.23 -2.81 -5.44
N LYS A 458 10.57 -3.56 -6.49
CA LYS A 458 10.44 -5.02 -6.51
C LYS A 458 11.20 -5.68 -5.36
N SER A 459 12.48 -5.34 -5.17
CA SER A 459 13.29 -5.93 -4.09
C SER A 459 12.76 -5.51 -2.71
N ALA A 460 12.29 -4.28 -2.55
CA ALA A 460 11.70 -3.83 -1.29
C ALA A 460 10.39 -4.55 -0.98
N ARG A 461 9.53 -4.78 -1.98
CA ARG A 461 8.29 -5.55 -1.82
C ARG A 461 8.58 -7.00 -1.43
N GLN A 462 9.58 -7.62 -2.05
CA GLN A 462 10.04 -8.96 -1.70
C GLN A 462 10.57 -9.01 -0.25
N LEU A 463 11.38 -8.02 0.14
CA LEU A 463 11.90 -7.88 1.50
C LEU A 463 10.77 -7.82 2.54
N VAL A 464 9.82 -6.88 2.41
CA VAL A 464 8.76 -6.72 3.43
C VAL A 464 7.88 -7.96 3.52
N SER A 465 7.61 -8.60 2.38
CA SER A 465 6.83 -9.82 2.33
C SER A 465 7.55 -10.96 3.01
N PHE A 466 8.83 -11.18 2.69
CA PHE A 466 9.64 -12.23 3.31
C PHE A 466 9.79 -12.02 4.82
N VAL A 467 10.12 -10.80 5.27
CA VAL A 467 10.29 -10.52 6.70
C VAL A 467 8.98 -10.73 7.46
N ALA A 468 7.85 -10.26 6.93
CA ALA A 468 6.55 -10.47 7.56
C ALA A 468 6.19 -11.96 7.66
N LEU A 469 6.44 -12.75 6.62
CA LEU A 469 6.20 -14.20 6.64
C LEU A 469 7.12 -14.91 7.64
N LEU A 470 8.40 -14.54 7.67
CA LEU A 470 9.37 -15.11 8.60
C LEU A 470 9.00 -14.81 10.06
N GLU A 471 8.54 -13.60 10.39
CA GLU A 471 8.10 -13.21 11.73
C GLU A 471 6.89 -14.02 12.22
N ASN A 472 6.08 -14.55 11.30
CA ASN A 472 4.88 -15.33 11.61
C ASN A 472 5.04 -16.84 11.34
N ALA A 473 6.25 -17.31 11.02
CA ALA A 473 6.53 -18.73 10.88
C ALA A 473 6.68 -19.38 12.26
N HIS A 474 5.94 -20.47 12.52
CA HIS A 474 5.92 -21.22 13.78
C HIS A 474 6.58 -22.58 13.66
#